data_AF-A0A2N2CJM6-F1
#
_entry.id   AF-A0A2N2CJM6-F1
#
_cell.length_a   1.000
_cell.length_b   1.000
_cell.length_c   1.000
_cell.angle_alpha   90.00
_cell.angle_beta   90.00
_cell.angle_gamma   90.00
#
_symmetry.space_group_name_H-M   'P 1'
#
loop_
_entity.id
_entity.type
_entity.pdbx_description
1 polymer ?
#
loop_
_entity_poly.entity_id
_entity_poly.type
_entity_poly.pdbx_seq_one_letter_code
_entity_poly.pdbx_strand_id
1 'polypeptide(L)'
;KNYLWFALIFLADFLKMDYGAYGLIMVLIFHVFSEEKIKMYVYLLILTLVYNSLDVLQYGAFNIRMYTQVLCVMALPLIYTDFPPIRINKYVSYLFYPVHIAIIVLVGNLIR
;
A
#
# COMPACT_ATOMS: atom_id res chain seq x y z
N LYS A 1 2.92 25.79 -10.33
CA LYS A 1 3.34 24.97 -11.49
C LYS A 1 3.26 23.49 -11.10
N ASN A 2 2.05 22.96 -10.83
CA ASN A 2 1.83 21.60 -10.27
C ASN A 2 0.56 20.90 -10.84
N TYR A 3 0.00 21.39 -11.95
CA TYR A 3 -1.24 20.82 -12.53
C TYR A 3 -1.03 19.49 -13.27
N LEU A 4 0.21 19.17 -13.65
CA LEU A 4 0.58 17.94 -14.33
C LEU A 4 0.28 16.69 -13.49
N TRP A 5 0.43 16.79 -12.16
CA TRP A 5 0.13 15.67 -11.27
C TRP A 5 -1.34 15.29 -11.32
N PHE A 6 -2.25 16.27 -11.24
CA PHE A 6 -3.69 16.04 -11.32
C PHE A 6 -4.10 15.40 -12.65
N ALA A 7 -3.50 15.84 -13.77
CA ALA A 7 -3.72 15.23 -15.08
C ALA A 7 -3.25 13.77 -15.12
N LEU A 8 -2.11 13.45 -14.50
CA LEU A 8 -1.60 12.08 -14.39
C LEU A 8 -2.50 11.18 -13.55
N ILE A 9 -3.06 11.68 -12.43
CA ILE A 9 -4.00 10.90 -11.61
C ILE A 9 -5.24 10.54 -12.42
N PHE A 10 -5.80 11.51 -13.12
CA PHE A 10 -7.00 11.33 -13.93
C PHE A 10 -6.77 10.37 -15.10
N LEU A 11 -5.59 10.45 -15.72
CA LEU A 11 -5.19 9.57 -16.81
C LEU A 11 -4.94 8.13 -16.34
N ALA A 12 -4.34 7.94 -15.16
CA ALA A 12 -4.14 6.60 -14.59
C ALA A 12 -5.47 5.91 -14.25
N ASP A 13 -6.45 6.67 -13.74
CA ASP A 13 -7.79 6.17 -13.43
C ASP A 13 -8.58 5.86 -14.72
N PHE A 14 -8.50 6.73 -15.73
CA PHE A 14 -9.09 6.50 -17.05
C PHE A 14 -8.54 5.25 -17.74
N LEU A 15 -7.22 5.01 -17.61
CA LEU A 15 -6.56 3.84 -18.19
C LEU A 15 -6.75 2.55 -17.37
N LYS A 16 -7.48 2.59 -16.24
CA LYS A 16 -7.65 1.47 -15.31
C LYS A 16 -6.32 0.82 -14.93
N MET A 17 -5.27 1.63 -14.71
CA MET A 17 -3.98 1.10 -14.31
C MET A 17 -4.09 0.35 -12.98
N ASP A 18 -3.29 -0.71 -12.82
CA ASP A 18 -3.31 -1.60 -11.64
C ASP A 18 -3.15 -0.83 -10.31
N TYR A 19 -2.47 0.32 -10.37
CA TYR A 19 -2.38 1.31 -9.30
C TYR A 19 -3.35 2.46 -9.59
N GLY A 20 -4.63 2.28 -9.26
CA GLY A 20 -5.64 3.35 -9.40
C GLY A 20 -5.28 4.63 -8.62
N ALA A 21 -6.14 5.65 -8.69
CA ALA A 21 -5.86 6.99 -8.13
C ALA A 21 -5.31 6.97 -6.67
N TYR A 22 -5.82 6.07 -5.83
CA TYR A 22 -5.34 5.87 -4.45
C TYR A 22 -3.82 5.60 -4.37
N GLY A 23 -3.30 4.66 -5.17
CA GLY A 23 -1.89 4.30 -5.14
C GLY A 23 -0.99 5.44 -5.59
N LEU A 24 -1.42 6.18 -6.61
CA LEU A 24 -0.64 7.31 -7.13
C LEU A 24 -0.58 8.47 -6.13
N ILE A 25 -1.69 8.75 -5.42
CA ILE A 25 -1.70 9.75 -4.34
C ILE A 25 -0.79 9.32 -3.18
N MET A 26 -0.76 8.02 -2.83
CA MET A 26 0.18 7.54 -1.81
C MET A 26 1.64 7.83 -2.16
N VAL A 27 2.04 7.56 -3.41
CA VAL A 27 3.41 7.85 -3.89
C VAL A 27 3.72 9.34 -3.80
N LEU A 28 2.75 10.20 -4.13
CA LEU A 28 2.91 11.66 -4.04
C LEU A 28 3.05 12.13 -2.59
N ILE A 29 2.22 11.62 -1.67
CA ILE A 29 2.32 11.92 -0.24
C ILE A 29 3.71 11.53 0.28
N PHE A 30 4.18 10.33 -0.09
CA PHE A 30 5.51 9.86 0.29
C PHE A 30 6.61 10.77 -0.27
N HIS A 31 6.53 11.16 -1.55
CA HIS A 31 7.51 12.03 -2.17
C HIS A 31 7.60 13.41 -1.50
N VAL A 32 6.45 14.03 -1.20
CA VAL A 32 6.38 15.38 -0.64
C VAL A 32 6.72 15.43 0.86
N PHE A 33 6.31 14.42 1.64
CA PHE A 33 6.44 14.41 3.10
C PHE A 33 7.46 13.39 3.63
N SER A 34 8.36 12.89 2.78
CA SER A 34 9.35 11.85 3.12
C SER A 34 10.19 12.17 4.37
N GLU A 35 10.57 13.44 4.55
CA GLU A 35 11.34 13.91 5.70
C GLU A 35 10.50 14.04 6.99
N GLU A 36 9.19 14.28 6.85
CA GLU A 36 8.27 14.57 7.95
C GLU A 36 7.38 13.36 8.26
N LYS A 37 7.97 12.33 8.87
CA LYS A 37 7.33 11.02 9.14
C LYS A 37 5.91 11.10 9.73
N ILE A 38 5.69 12.01 10.68
CA ILE A 38 4.37 12.22 11.32
C ILE A 38 3.37 12.78 10.33
N LYS A 39 3.73 13.82 9.56
CA LYS A 39 2.84 14.39 8.55
C LYS A 39 2.50 13.36 7.48
N MET A 40 3.50 12.63 6.99
CA MET A 40 3.30 11.56 6.03
C MET A 40 2.31 10.51 6.55
N TYR A 41 2.49 10.02 7.78
CA TYR A 41 1.56 9.09 8.41
C TYR A 41 0.12 9.64 8.46
N VAL A 42 -0.06 10.88 8.93
CA VAL A 42 -1.37 11.50 9.03
C VAL A 42 -2.04 11.62 7.66
N TYR A 43 -1.31 12.06 6.62
CA TYR A 43 -1.87 12.16 5.27
C TYR A 43 -2.23 10.79 4.67
N LEU A 44 -1.39 9.76 4.87
CA LEU A 44 -1.70 8.40 4.41
C LEU A 44 -2.91 7.81 5.16
N LEU A 45 -3.05 8.11 6.45
CA LEU A 45 -4.20 7.69 7.26
C LEU A 45 -5.48 8.36 6.77
N ILE A 46 -5.46 9.68 6.57
CA ILE A 46 -6.61 10.42 6.03
C ILE A 46 -6.99 9.87 4.66
N LEU A 47 -6.03 9.70 3.75
CA LEU A 47 -6.29 9.16 2.41
C LEU A 47 -6.96 7.79 2.48
N THR A 48 -6.45 6.91 3.34
CA THR A 48 -6.95 5.54 3.49
C THR A 48 -8.35 5.49 4.10
N LEU A 49 -8.63 6.34 5.10
CA LEU A 49 -9.96 6.45 5.68
C LEU A 49 -10.97 7.01 4.67
N VAL A 50 -10.60 8.06 3.94
CA VAL A 50 -11.46 8.64 2.90
C VAL A 50 -11.74 7.61 1.80
N TYR A 51 -10.70 6.96 1.27
CA TYR A 51 -10.85 5.96 0.22
C TYR A 51 -11.76 4.81 0.67
N ASN A 52 -11.51 4.23 1.84
CA ASN A 52 -12.34 3.15 2.37
C ASN A 52 -13.78 3.59 2.65
N SER A 53 -14.00 4.83 3.11
CA SER A 53 -15.36 5.33 3.35
C SER A 53 -16.17 5.45 2.05
N LEU A 54 -15.54 5.91 0.96
CA LEU A 54 -16.17 5.97 -0.36
C LEU A 54 -16.49 4.57 -0.89
N ASP A 55 -15.58 3.64 -0.68
CA ASP A 55 -15.75 2.24 -1.08
C ASP A 55 -16.92 1.58 -0.31
N VAL A 56 -17.04 1.82 1.00
CA VAL A 56 -18.19 1.35 1.79
C VAL A 56 -19.50 1.99 1.33
N LEU A 57 -19.49 3.27 0.99
CA LEU A 57 -20.67 3.95 0.46
C LEU A 57 -21.11 3.38 -0.90
N GLN A 58 -20.15 3.00 -1.74
CA GLN A 58 -20.43 2.45 -3.08
C GLN A 58 -20.90 0.99 -3.03
N TYR A 59 -20.28 0.16 -2.19
CA TYR A 59 -20.54 -1.29 -2.15
C TYR A 59 -21.46 -1.72 -1.00
N GLY A 60 -21.76 -0.83 -0.05
CA GLY A 60 -22.66 -1.08 1.09
C GLY A 60 -22.13 -2.06 2.13
N ALA A 61 -20.87 -2.49 2.03
CA ALA A 61 -20.28 -3.50 2.91
C ALA A 61 -18.79 -3.24 3.17
N PHE A 62 -18.32 -3.68 4.33
CA PHE A 62 -16.89 -3.68 4.64
C PHE A 62 -16.21 -4.88 3.97
N ASN A 63 -15.12 -4.61 3.25
CA ASN A 63 -14.33 -5.65 2.57
C ASN A 63 -13.04 -5.95 3.36
N ILE A 64 -12.58 -7.21 3.34
CA ILE A 64 -11.30 -7.63 3.95
C ILE A 64 -10.13 -6.74 3.51
N ARG A 65 -10.13 -6.29 2.26
CA ARG A 65 -9.11 -5.38 1.70
C ARG A 65 -9.02 -4.07 2.49
N MET A 66 -10.15 -3.51 2.91
CA MET A 66 -10.20 -2.26 3.68
C MET A 66 -9.49 -2.42 5.02
N TYR A 67 -9.75 -3.53 5.72
CA TYR A 67 -9.07 -3.84 6.99
C TYR A 67 -7.56 -3.95 6.79
N THR A 68 -7.12 -4.67 5.77
CA THR A 68 -5.68 -4.79 5.49
C THR A 68 -5.04 -3.44 5.18
N GLN A 69 -5.70 -2.55 4.43
CA GLN A 69 -5.18 -1.22 4.12
C GLN A 69 -5.03 -0.35 5.37
N VAL A 70 -6.05 -0.31 6.23
CA VAL A 70 -5.99 0.46 7.48
C VAL A 70 -4.89 -0.08 8.39
N LEU A 71 -4.78 -1.40 8.55
CA LEU A 71 -3.74 -2.03 9.36
C LEU A 71 -2.33 -1.73 8.83
N CYS A 72 -2.14 -1.74 7.50
CA CYS A 72 -0.85 -1.37 6.89
C CYS A 72 -0.44 0.06 7.25
N VAL A 73 -1.37 1.03 7.20
CA VAL A 73 -1.06 2.41 7.55
C VAL A 73 -0.85 2.57 9.07
N MET A 74 -1.62 1.86 9.89
CA MET A 74 -1.46 1.84 11.35
C MET A 74 -0.15 1.20 11.81
N ALA A 75 0.53 0.42 10.95
CA ALA A 75 1.87 -0.11 11.23
C ALA A 75 2.98 0.95 11.05
N LEU A 76 2.74 2.05 10.34
CA LEU A 76 3.77 3.06 10.06
C LEU A 76 4.37 3.71 11.33
N PRO A 77 3.59 4.09 12.37
CA PRO A 77 4.16 4.59 13.62
C PRO A 77 5.13 3.58 14.24
N LEU A 78 4.79 2.29 14.21
CA LEU A 78 5.66 1.22 14.70
C LEU A 78 6.93 1.15 13.84
N ILE A 79 6.81 1.18 12.51
CA ILE A 79 7.97 1.17 11.58
C ILE A 79 8.89 2.37 11.81
N TYR A 80 8.37 3.52 12.23
CA TYR A 80 9.17 4.71 12.50
C TYR A 80 9.86 4.71 13.87
N THR A 81 9.53 3.75 14.74
CA THR A 81 10.25 3.58 16.00
C THR A 81 11.62 2.92 15.77
N ASP A 82 12.58 3.30 16.59
CA ASP A 82 13.90 2.69 16.56
C ASP A 82 13.86 1.31 17.23
N PHE A 83 14.09 0.27 16.44
CA PHE A 83 14.23 -1.09 16.94
C PHE A 83 15.71 -1.47 17.11
N PRO A 84 16.03 -2.35 18.08
CA PRO A 84 17.35 -2.95 18.12
C PRO A 84 17.63 -3.72 16.82
N PRO A 85 18.85 -3.63 16.25
CA PRO A 85 19.16 -4.23 14.97
C PRO A 85 19.19 -5.76 15.07
N ILE A 86 18.08 -6.41 14.74
CA ILE A 86 18.02 -7.87 14.58
C ILE A 86 18.67 -8.22 13.25
N ARG A 87 19.86 -8.83 13.29
CA ARG A 87 20.58 -9.26 12.08
C ARG A 87 20.07 -10.63 11.63
N ILE A 88 19.13 -10.63 10.72
CA ILE A 88 18.71 -11.85 10.01
C ILE A 88 19.68 -12.08 8.84
N ASN A 89 20.05 -13.34 8.60
CA ASN A 89 20.91 -13.70 7.47
C ASN A 89 20.22 -13.34 6.14
N LYS A 90 20.94 -12.62 5.25
CA LYS A 90 20.44 -12.18 3.93
C LYS A 90 19.79 -13.31 3.12
N TYR A 91 20.29 -14.54 3.26
CA TYR A 91 19.75 -15.70 2.53
C TYR A 91 18.32 -16.05 2.94
N VAL A 92 17.92 -15.74 4.17
CA VAL A 92 16.53 -15.94 4.63
C VAL A 92 15.58 -15.04 3.85
N SER A 93 15.93 -13.75 3.69
CA SER A 93 15.14 -12.81 2.87
C SER A 93 15.16 -13.17 1.39
N TYR A 94 16.30 -13.63 0.85
CA TYR A 94 16.39 -14.08 -0.54
C TYR A 94 15.53 -15.32 -0.83
N LEU A 95 15.33 -16.19 0.17
CA LEU A 95 14.51 -17.39 0.01
C LEU A 95 13.01 -17.07 -0.16
N PHE A 96 12.56 -15.90 0.30
CA PHE A 96 11.14 -15.51 0.27
C PHE A 96 10.55 -15.58 -1.15
N TYR A 97 11.26 -15.04 -2.14
CA TYR A 97 10.78 -14.98 -3.52
C TYR A 97 10.65 -16.37 -4.19
N PRO A 98 11.69 -17.23 -4.22
CA PRO A 98 11.58 -18.56 -4.82
C PRO A 98 10.57 -19.45 -4.06
N VAL A 99 10.50 -19.35 -2.73
CA VAL A 99 9.51 -20.13 -1.95
C VAL A 99 8.09 -19.67 -2.25
N HIS A 100 7.84 -18.35 -2.33
CA HIS A 100 6.52 -17.82 -2.69
C HIS A 100 6.04 -18.34 -4.05
N ILE A 101 6.91 -18.28 -5.07
CA ILE A 101 6.60 -18.81 -6.40
C ILE A 101 6.37 -20.33 -6.36
N ALA A 102 7.21 -21.08 -5.63
CA ALA A 102 7.04 -22.52 -5.48
C ALA A 102 5.69 -22.89 -4.84
N ILE A 103 5.26 -22.15 -3.81
CA ILE A 103 3.96 -22.35 -3.16
C ILE A 103 2.82 -22.05 -4.13
N ILE A 104 2.88 -20.95 -4.88
CA ILE A 104 1.84 -20.62 -5.89
C ILE A 104 1.73 -21.74 -6.93
N VAL A 105 2.86 -22.23 -7.44
CA VAL A 105 2.88 -23.32 -8.43
C VAL A 105 2.31 -24.61 -7.83
N LEU A 106 2.69 -24.97 -6.60
CA LEU A 106 2.17 -26.14 -5.90
C LEU A 106 0.65 -26.07 -5.72
N VAL A 107 0.14 -24.94 -5.22
CA VAL A 107 -1.30 -24.73 -5.03
C VAL A 107 -2.03 -24.73 -6.38
N GLY A 108 -1.47 -24.09 -7.39
CA GLY A 108 -2.03 -24.08 -8.75
C GLY A 108 -2.11 -25.48 -9.37
N ASN A 109 -1.13 -26.34 -9.12
CA ASN A 109 -1.15 -27.74 -9.57
C ASN A 109 -2.11 -28.61 -8.76
N LEU A 110 -2.41 -28.26 -7.50
CA LEU A 110 -3.33 -29.02 -6.64
C LEU A 110 -4.81 -28.72 -6.94
N ILE A 111 -5.11 -27.50 -7.39
CA ILE A 111 -6.48 -27.04 -7.71
C ILE A 111 -6.91 -27.45 -9.13
N ARG A 112 -5.94 -27.81 -9.99
CA ARG A 112 -6.18 -28.25 -11.37
C ARG A 112 -6.37 -29.75 -11.46
#